data_AF-A0A6J6FPN2-F1
#
_entry.id   AF-A0A6J6FPN2-F1
#
_cell.length_a   1.000
_cell.length_b   1.000
_cell.length_c   1.000
_cell.angle_alpha   90.00
_cell.angle_beta   90.00
_cell.angle_gamma   90.00
#
_symmetry.space_group_name_H-M   'P 1'
#
loop_
_entity.id
_entity.type
_entity.pdbx_description
1 polymer ?
#
loop_
_entity_poly.entity_id
_entity_poly.type
_entity_poly.pdbx_seq_one_letter_code
_entity_poly.pdbx_strand_id
1 'polypeptide(L)'
;MSHIEEIPCIEVLSSVVFIIEGVIEEASNSQAITSHLDSCSACQAEVEHEQAMHLLMQDVLRRSCDEKAPEDLHRSIHEELLRQATGGSGVTEVVTQFSMTEISIEIDEFGNVEHTEIQIEQTHVERYEDR
;
A
#
# COMPACT_ATOMS: atom_id res chain seq x y z
N MET A 1 30.47 -16.85 -5.61
CA MET A 1 29.10 -17.34 -5.89
C MET A 1 28.70 -18.14 -4.67
N SER A 2 27.62 -17.75 -3.98
CA SER A 2 27.10 -18.51 -2.85
C SER A 2 26.63 -19.87 -3.35
N HIS A 3 27.02 -20.94 -2.65
CA HIS A 3 26.45 -22.26 -2.87
C HIS A 3 25.10 -22.26 -2.17
N ILE A 4 24.01 -22.30 -2.93
CA ILE A 4 22.70 -22.60 -2.36
C ILE A 4 22.73 -24.10 -2.05
N GLU A 5 22.41 -24.47 -0.81
CA GLU A 5 22.32 -25.87 -0.40
C GLU A 5 20.90 -26.36 -0.72
N GLU A 6 20.80 -27.47 -1.46
CA GLU A 6 19.51 -28.07 -1.83
C GLU A 6 18.87 -28.74 -0.59
N ILE A 7 18.11 -27.97 0.17
CA ILE A 7 17.38 -28.49 1.34
C ILE A 7 16.25 -29.44 0.90
N PRO A 8 15.98 -30.52 1.66
CA PRO A 8 14.95 -31.49 1.33
C PRO A 8 13.54 -30.92 1.60
N CYS A 9 12.54 -31.42 0.86
CA CYS A 9 11.14 -30.99 0.96
C CYS A 9 10.59 -31.04 2.40
N ILE A 10 11.04 -31.99 3.22
CA ILE A 10 10.58 -32.12 4.61
C ILE A 10 11.02 -30.97 5.52
N GLU A 11 12.17 -30.32 5.25
CA GLU A 11 12.62 -29.14 6.00
C GLU A 11 11.82 -27.89 5.61
N VAL A 12 11.52 -27.75 4.31
CA VAL A 12 10.60 -26.72 3.79
C VAL A 12 9.22 -26.86 4.40
N LEU A 13 8.63 -28.06 4.36
CA LEU A 13 7.30 -28.31 4.94
C LEU A 13 7.29 -28.21 6.47
N SER A 14 8.40 -28.51 7.16
CA SER A 14 8.50 -28.23 8.61
C SER A 14 8.50 -26.74 8.95
N SER A 15 8.80 -25.88 7.97
CA SER A 15 8.81 -24.41 8.10
C SER A 15 7.47 -23.75 7.70
N VAL A 16 6.43 -24.55 7.37
CA VAL A 16 5.15 -24.06 6.81
C VAL A 16 4.47 -22.97 7.65
N VAL A 17 4.61 -23.01 8.98
CA VAL A 17 4.06 -21.98 9.89
C VAL A 17 4.67 -20.60 9.59
N PHE A 18 6.01 -20.49 9.54
CA PHE A 18 6.71 -19.24 9.23
C PHE A 18 6.35 -18.72 7.82
N ILE A 19 6.09 -19.62 6.87
CA ILE A 19 5.67 -19.28 5.50
C ILE A 19 4.25 -18.70 5.50
N ILE A 20 3.29 -19.34 6.20
CA ILE A 20 1.89 -18.89 6.26
C ILE A 20 1.72 -17.60 7.07
N GLU A 21 2.50 -17.43 8.14
CA GLU A 21 2.50 -16.21 8.97
C GLU A 21 3.29 -15.05 8.34
N GLY A 22 3.98 -15.27 7.20
CA GLY A 22 4.73 -14.25 6.48
C GLY A 22 6.07 -13.86 7.11
N VAL A 23 6.51 -14.59 8.14
CA VAL A 23 7.75 -14.37 8.91
C VAL A 23 8.87 -15.33 8.49
N ILE A 24 8.95 -15.67 7.20
CA ILE A 24 9.93 -16.61 6.65
C ILE A 24 11.39 -16.21 6.94
N GLU A 25 11.67 -14.92 7.11
CA GLU A 25 13.01 -14.40 7.48
C GLU A 25 13.43 -14.69 8.93
N GLU A 26 12.50 -15.16 9.79
CA GLU A 26 12.82 -15.69 11.12
C GLU A 26 13.25 -17.17 11.06
N ALA A 27 12.98 -17.87 9.95
CA ALA A 27 13.47 -19.23 9.73
C ALA A 27 14.96 -19.22 9.34
N SER A 28 15.76 -20.09 9.97
CA SER A 28 17.23 -20.07 9.84
C SER A 28 17.78 -20.21 8.42
N ASN A 29 16.97 -20.75 7.50
CA ASN A 29 17.34 -21.06 6.12
C ASN A 29 16.43 -20.33 5.10
N SER A 30 15.89 -19.14 5.43
CA SER A 30 14.88 -18.42 4.63
C SER A 30 15.15 -18.42 3.12
N GLN A 31 16.35 -18.01 2.71
CA GLN A 31 16.77 -17.96 1.30
C GLN A 31 16.74 -19.32 0.59
N ALA A 32 17.11 -20.41 1.28
CA ALA A 32 17.07 -21.75 0.73
C ALA A 32 15.62 -22.25 0.59
N ILE A 33 14.77 -21.95 1.57
CA ILE A 33 13.33 -22.26 1.56
C ILE A 33 12.64 -21.59 0.36
N THR A 34 12.84 -20.28 0.17
CA THR A 34 12.30 -19.57 -1.00
C THR A 34 12.78 -20.18 -2.32
N SER A 35 14.08 -20.45 -2.46
CA SER A 35 14.61 -21.06 -3.69
C SER A 35 14.11 -22.49 -3.97
N HIS A 36 13.75 -23.24 -2.91
CA HIS A 36 13.11 -24.55 -3.05
C HIS A 36 11.64 -24.39 -3.46
N LEU A 37 10.90 -23.41 -2.93
CA LEU A 37 9.51 -23.14 -3.35
C LEU A 37 9.44 -22.69 -4.82
N ASP A 38 10.37 -21.84 -5.27
CA ASP A 38 10.51 -21.40 -6.67
C ASP A 38 10.77 -22.56 -7.66
N SER A 39 11.24 -23.71 -7.17
CA SER A 39 11.66 -24.86 -7.99
C SER A 39 10.86 -26.16 -7.76
N CYS A 40 10.11 -26.25 -6.67
CA CYS A 40 9.39 -27.46 -6.26
C CYS A 40 7.88 -27.20 -6.12
N SER A 41 7.16 -27.42 -7.22
CA SER A 41 5.70 -27.24 -7.30
C SER A 41 4.90 -28.14 -6.34
N ALA A 42 5.48 -29.25 -5.87
CA ALA A 42 4.88 -30.08 -4.82
C ALA A 42 4.85 -29.33 -3.47
N CYS A 43 5.98 -28.77 -3.04
CA CYS A 43 6.04 -27.97 -1.82
C CYS A 43 5.17 -26.71 -1.91
N GLN A 44 5.11 -26.08 -3.09
CA GLN A 44 4.18 -24.96 -3.33
C GLN A 44 2.71 -25.39 -3.13
N ALA A 45 2.29 -26.52 -3.72
CA ALA A 45 0.90 -26.99 -3.62
C ALA A 45 0.48 -27.35 -2.18
N GLU A 46 1.38 -27.94 -1.38
CA GLU A 46 1.13 -28.21 0.05
C GLU A 46 1.03 -26.90 0.87
N VAL A 47 1.87 -25.90 0.59
CA VAL A 47 1.80 -24.57 1.23
C VAL A 47 0.50 -23.84 0.87
N GLU A 48 0.07 -23.89 -0.40
CA GLU A 48 -1.22 -23.35 -0.84
C GLU A 48 -2.40 -24.09 -0.18
N HIS A 49 -2.30 -25.40 0.01
CA HIS A 49 -3.30 -26.21 0.70
C HIS A 49 -3.44 -25.84 2.18
N GLU A 50 -2.33 -25.78 2.91
CA GLU A 50 -2.33 -25.39 4.33
C GLU A 50 -2.75 -23.93 4.54
N GLN A 51 -2.37 -23.01 3.63
CA GLN A 51 -2.87 -21.63 3.67
C GLN A 51 -4.40 -21.56 3.46
N ALA A 52 -4.95 -22.36 2.54
CA ALA A 52 -6.40 -22.46 2.36
C ALA A 52 -7.11 -23.09 3.57
N MET A 53 -6.52 -24.10 4.21
CA MET A 53 -7.05 -24.67 5.47
C MET A 53 -6.98 -23.69 6.63
N HIS A 54 -5.90 -22.92 6.77
CA HIS A 54 -5.77 -21.88 7.78
C HIS A 54 -6.84 -20.78 7.63
N LEU A 55 -7.07 -20.30 6.39
CA LEU A 55 -8.13 -19.34 6.09
C LEU A 55 -9.53 -19.89 6.40
N LEU A 56 -9.81 -21.15 6.06
CA LEU A 56 -11.07 -21.82 6.40
C LEU A 56 -11.27 -21.91 7.92
N MET A 57 -10.23 -22.28 8.67
CA MET A 57 -10.29 -22.36 10.13
C MET A 57 -10.50 -20.97 10.76
N GLN A 58 -9.85 -19.92 10.25
CA GLN A 58 -10.03 -18.55 10.70
C GLN A 58 -11.47 -18.04 10.44
N ASP A 59 -12.06 -18.35 9.28
CA ASP A 59 -13.44 -18.00 8.95
C ASP A 59 -14.45 -18.76 9.84
N VAL A 60 -14.25 -20.06 10.08
CA VAL A 60 -15.06 -20.83 11.04
C VAL A 60 -14.99 -20.21 12.44
N LEU A 61 -13.80 -19.85 12.93
CA LEU A 61 -13.62 -19.22 14.24
C LEU A 61 -14.31 -17.83 14.31
N ARG A 62 -14.17 -17.00 13.28
CA ARG A 62 -14.88 -15.70 13.18
C ARG A 62 -16.40 -15.84 13.17
N ARG A 63 -16.94 -16.95 12.65
CA ARG A 63 -18.38 -17.24 12.64
C ARG A 63 -18.87 -17.82 13.97
N SER A 64 -18.04 -18.53 14.72
CA SER A 64 -18.40 -19.09 16.03
C SER A 64 -18.21 -18.11 17.19
N CYS A 65 -17.28 -17.17 17.07
CA CYS A 65 -16.90 -16.25 18.15
C CYS A 65 -17.43 -14.83 17.90
N ASP A 66 -18.63 -14.52 18.38
CA ASP A 66 -19.15 -13.14 18.55
C ASP A 66 -18.45 -12.45 19.74
N GLU A 67 -17.10 -12.45 19.74
CA GLU A 67 -16.31 -11.72 20.72
C GLU A 67 -16.33 -10.23 20.38
N LYS A 68 -17.19 -9.50 21.10
CA LYS A 68 -17.39 -8.07 20.88
C LYS A 68 -16.18 -7.30 21.38
N ALA A 69 -15.66 -6.42 20.52
CA ALA A 69 -14.60 -5.50 20.89
C ALA A 69 -14.99 -4.70 22.16
N PRO A 70 -14.05 -4.44 23.09
CA PRO A 70 -14.37 -3.75 24.34
C PRO A 70 -15.00 -2.37 24.11
N GLU A 71 -15.95 -1.97 24.98
CA GLU A 71 -16.61 -0.66 24.87
C GLU A 71 -15.62 0.52 24.97
N ASP A 72 -14.48 0.34 25.66
CA ASP A 72 -13.38 1.31 25.69
C ASP A 72 -12.69 1.50 24.33
N LEU A 73 -12.60 0.42 23.53
CA LEU A 73 -12.08 0.48 22.16
C LEU A 73 -13.11 1.13 21.21
N HIS A 74 -14.39 0.80 21.34
CA HIS A 74 -15.46 1.50 20.61
C HIS A 74 -15.48 3.00 20.93
N ARG A 75 -15.33 3.36 22.21
CA ARG A 75 -15.30 4.76 22.65
C ARG A 75 -14.08 5.51 22.13
N SER A 76 -12.88 4.95 22.26
CA SER A 76 -11.66 5.60 21.74
C SER A 76 -11.65 5.74 20.22
N ILE A 77 -12.15 4.76 19.47
CA ILE A 77 -12.34 4.89 18.01
C ILE A 77 -13.37 5.97 17.68
N HIS A 78 -14.47 6.06 18.42
CA HIS A 78 -15.49 7.10 18.22
C HIS A 78 -14.94 8.50 18.56
N GLU A 79 -14.19 8.65 19.64
CA GLU A 79 -13.51 9.89 20.03
C GLU A 79 -12.45 10.32 19.01
N GLU A 80 -11.68 9.38 18.45
CA GLU A 80 -10.70 9.65 17.38
C GLU A 80 -11.37 10.08 16.08
N LEU A 81 -12.42 9.37 15.63
CA LEU A 81 -13.20 9.73 14.43
C LEU A 81 -13.91 11.08 14.61
N LEU A 82 -14.44 11.38 15.80
CA LEU A 82 -14.96 12.70 16.12
C LEU A 82 -13.86 13.77 16.06
N ARG A 83 -12.68 13.53 16.65
CA ARG A 83 -11.55 14.48 16.62
C ARG A 83 -11.04 14.75 15.19
N GLN A 84 -11.11 13.76 14.31
CA GLN A 84 -10.84 13.94 12.88
C GLN A 84 -11.95 14.75 12.19
N ALA A 85 -13.21 14.48 12.49
CA ALA A 85 -14.36 15.18 11.89
C ALA A 85 -14.61 16.60 12.43
N THR A 86 -14.16 16.94 13.63
CA THR A 86 -14.37 18.25 14.28
C THR A 86 -13.10 19.11 14.34
N GLY A 87 -12.13 18.90 13.44
CA GLY A 87 -10.99 19.81 13.25
C GLY A 87 -9.89 19.72 14.32
N GLY A 88 -9.41 18.51 14.66
CA GLY A 88 -8.39 18.31 15.70
C GLY A 88 -7.05 17.72 15.26
N SER A 89 -6.91 17.21 14.03
CA SER A 89 -5.63 16.76 13.46
C SER A 89 -5.72 16.80 11.94
N GLY A 90 -4.85 17.57 11.29
CA GLY A 90 -5.09 18.04 9.93
C GLY A 90 -4.96 16.97 8.84
N VAL A 91 -6.06 16.74 8.11
CA VAL A 91 -5.94 16.54 6.67
C VAL A 91 -5.50 17.89 6.10
N THR A 92 -4.23 18.02 5.73
CA THR A 92 -3.75 19.22 5.05
C THR A 92 -4.27 19.21 3.62
N GLU A 93 -5.44 19.80 3.38
CA GLU A 93 -6.00 19.95 2.04
C GLU A 93 -5.21 21.02 1.26
N VAL A 94 -4.11 20.59 0.64
CA VAL A 94 -3.23 21.45 -0.17
C VAL A 94 -3.81 21.57 -1.58
N VAL A 95 -4.77 22.46 -1.74
CA VAL A 95 -5.34 22.81 -3.05
C VAL A 95 -4.26 23.51 -3.88
N THR A 96 -3.72 22.78 -4.86
CA THR A 96 -2.74 23.30 -5.83
C THR A 96 -3.44 23.56 -7.15
N GLN A 97 -3.70 24.84 -7.45
CA GLN A 97 -4.30 25.25 -8.71
C GLN A 97 -3.21 25.66 -9.70
N PHE A 98 -3.11 24.93 -10.81
CA PHE A 98 -2.30 25.32 -11.96
C PHE A 98 -3.16 26.07 -12.98
N SER A 99 -2.69 27.23 -13.42
CA SER A 99 -3.29 28.06 -14.47
C SER A 99 -2.23 28.36 -15.52
N MET A 100 -2.59 28.23 -16.80
CA MET A 100 -1.71 28.54 -17.93
C MET A 100 -2.48 29.34 -18.97
N THR A 101 -1.94 30.48 -19.39
CA THR A 101 -2.53 31.37 -20.41
C THR A 101 -1.52 31.61 -21.52
N GLU A 102 -1.81 31.22 -22.77
CA GLU A 102 -0.84 31.20 -23.88
C GLU A 102 -1.25 32.03 -25.11
N ILE A 103 -0.24 32.62 -25.76
CA ILE A 103 -0.19 33.27 -27.09
C ILE A 103 1.30 33.34 -27.59
N SER A 104 1.61 33.45 -28.91
CA SER A 104 3.00 33.60 -29.49
C SER A 104 3.09 34.60 -30.70
N ILE A 105 4.27 35.15 -31.08
CA ILE A 105 4.41 36.47 -31.79
C ILE A 105 4.69 36.37 -33.29
N GLU A 106 3.94 37.14 -34.12
CA GLU A 106 4.30 37.42 -35.52
C GLU A 106 3.73 38.83 -35.94
N ILE A 107 4.41 39.63 -36.76
CA ILE A 107 3.91 40.94 -37.26
C ILE A 107 4.44 41.16 -38.69
N ASP A 108 3.57 41.61 -39.61
CA ASP A 108 3.89 41.77 -41.03
C ASP A 108 4.79 42.99 -41.34
N GLU A 109 5.37 43.02 -42.56
CA GLU A 109 6.24 44.12 -43.03
C GLU A 109 5.54 45.49 -43.15
N PHE A 110 4.20 45.55 -43.00
CA PHE A 110 3.40 46.77 -43.03
C PHE A 110 2.98 47.24 -41.63
N GLY A 111 3.32 46.49 -40.58
CA GLY A 111 3.02 46.80 -39.18
C GLY A 111 1.67 46.27 -38.68
N ASN A 112 1.04 45.34 -39.40
CA ASN A 112 -0.18 44.65 -38.96
C ASN A 112 0.19 43.36 -38.20
N VAL A 113 -0.58 43.03 -37.17
CA VAL A 113 -0.34 41.84 -36.34
C VAL A 113 -0.64 40.56 -37.13
N GLU A 114 0.34 39.67 -37.20
CA GLU A 114 0.24 38.34 -37.80
C GLU A 114 0.00 37.28 -36.69
N HIS A 115 0.52 37.51 -35.46
CA HIS A 115 0.28 36.83 -34.18
C HIS A 115 0.80 37.67 -32.95
N THR A 116 0.58 37.30 -31.69
CA THR A 116 1.04 38.11 -30.49
C THR A 116 1.39 37.21 -29.31
N GLU A 117 2.42 37.54 -28.48
CA GLU A 117 3.09 36.57 -27.58
C GLU A 117 3.05 36.82 -26.10
N ILE A 118 2.52 35.84 -25.35
CA ILE A 118 2.66 35.69 -23.91
C ILE A 118 2.26 34.24 -23.49
N GLN A 119 3.18 33.40 -23.00
CA GLN A 119 2.83 32.22 -22.19
C GLN A 119 3.02 32.55 -20.70
N ILE A 120 1.97 32.38 -19.90
CA ILE A 120 1.91 32.75 -18.49
C ILE A 120 1.49 31.53 -17.68
N GLU A 121 2.41 30.93 -16.94
CA GLU A 121 2.13 29.88 -15.96
C GLU A 121 1.98 30.49 -14.55
N GLN A 122 0.95 30.06 -13.83
CA GLN A 122 0.69 30.46 -12.44
C GLN A 122 0.28 29.23 -11.62
N THR A 123 1.08 28.90 -10.61
CA THR A 123 0.74 27.88 -9.61
C THR A 123 0.34 28.57 -8.31
N HIS A 124 -0.94 28.51 -7.95
CA HIS A 124 -1.42 28.96 -6.65
C HIS A 124 -1.51 27.76 -5.70
N VAL A 125 -0.95 27.90 -4.49
CA VAL A 125 -0.98 26.85 -3.45
C VAL A 125 -1.62 27.44 -2.22
N GLU A 126 -2.89 27.13 -2.02
CA GLU A 126 -3.64 27.58 -0.85
C GLU A 126 -3.40 26.60 0.30
N ARG A 127 -3.18 27.15 1.50
CA ARG A 127 -3.05 26.40 2.74
C ARG A 127 -4.11 26.92 3.69
N TYR A 128 -5.18 26.15 3.84
CA TYR A 128 -6.24 26.42 4.78
C TYR A 128 -5.77 26.03 6.18
N GLU A 129 -5.33 27.03 6.95
CA GLU A 129 -5.07 26.90 8.39
C GLU A 129 -6.38 27.18 9.14
N ASP A 130 -7.20 26.14 9.32
CA ASP A 130 -8.41 26.20 10.16
C ASP A 130 -8.05 26.56 11.61
N ARG A 131 -8.82 27.48 12.21
CA ARG A 131 -8.52 28.12 13.50
C ARG A 131 -9.75 28.38 14.36
#